data_AF-A0AAQ1GEB4-F1
#
_entry.id   AF-A0AAQ1GEB4-F1
#
_cell.length_a   1.000
_cell.length_b   1.000
_cell.length_c   1.000
_cell.angle_alpha   90.00
_cell.angle_beta   90.00
_cell.angle_gamma   90.00
#
_symmetry.space_group_name_H-M   'P 1'
#
loop_
_entity.id
_entity.type
_entity.pdbx_description
1 polymer ?
#
loop_
_entity_poly.entity_id
_entity_poly.type
_entity_poly.pdbx_seq_one_letter_code
_entity_poly.pdbx_strand_id
1 'polypeptide(L)'
;MFSPAQSGANAYARVGVETGIMGASPHKLIALLYEGARKAIAQARLHLQMGNVGPRGEAIGKAIRIVESGLQLALNVEAGGEIAQRLNALYSYMTRRLLEANIQQSESMLVEVDGLLATLEEAWLGIAPEVEQMAQQQRASGPSSGSLTR
;
A
#
# COMPACT_ATOMS: atom_id res chain seq x y z
N MET A 1 29.37 -28.29 4.21
CA MET A 1 30.05 -26.98 4.26
C MET A 1 29.03 -25.93 3.88
N PHE A 2 28.51 -25.21 4.89
CA PHE A 2 27.65 -24.05 4.69
C PHE A 2 28.52 -22.79 4.76
N SER A 3 28.35 -21.91 3.79
CA SER A 3 28.78 -20.50 3.84
C SER A 3 27.73 -19.63 3.14
N PRO A 4 27.60 -18.36 3.56
CA PRO A 4 26.29 -17.76 3.85
C PRO A 4 25.98 -16.50 3.02
N ALA A 5 24.74 -16.03 3.20
CA ALA A 5 24.29 -14.64 3.10
C ALA A 5 24.41 -13.91 1.75
N GLN A 6 23.26 -13.77 1.07
CA GLN A 6 22.67 -12.50 0.65
C GLN A 6 21.52 -12.79 -0.31
N SER A 7 20.29 -12.42 0.07
CA SER A 7 19.23 -11.89 -0.82
C SER A 7 17.92 -11.74 -0.03
N GLY A 8 17.96 -10.97 1.06
CA GLY A 8 16.79 -10.63 1.88
C GLY A 8 16.15 -9.32 1.44
N ALA A 9 15.56 -9.28 0.23
CA ALA A 9 15.00 -8.04 -0.33
C ALA A 9 13.72 -8.23 -1.18
N ASN A 10 12.92 -9.28 -0.96
CA ASN A 10 11.85 -9.65 -1.91
C ASN A 10 10.40 -9.54 -1.39
N ALA A 11 10.11 -8.65 -0.43
CA ALA A 11 8.72 -8.41 -0.02
C ALA A 11 8.00 -7.28 -0.78
N TYR A 12 8.73 -6.29 -1.29
CA TYR A 12 8.15 -5.13 -2.00
C TYR A 12 8.80 -4.84 -3.36
N ALA A 13 9.89 -5.53 -3.70
CA ALA A 13 10.71 -5.26 -4.89
C ALA A 13 10.21 -5.90 -6.19
N ARG A 14 9.34 -6.92 -6.16
CA ARG A 14 8.98 -7.68 -7.37
C ARG A 14 7.89 -7.08 -8.27
N VAL A 15 7.40 -5.88 -7.99
CA VAL A 15 6.38 -5.23 -8.85
C VAL A 15 6.94 -4.03 -9.63
N GLY A 16 8.23 -3.70 -9.51
CA GLY A 16 8.82 -2.54 -10.21
C GLY A 16 10.05 -2.78 -11.08
N VAL A 17 10.59 -4.00 -11.11
CA VAL A 17 11.94 -4.22 -11.67
C VAL A 17 11.92 -4.82 -13.09
N GLU A 18 10.77 -5.21 -13.64
CA GLU A 18 10.74 -5.88 -14.96
C GLU A 18 10.24 -5.02 -16.13
N THR A 19 9.65 -3.86 -15.90
CA THR A 19 9.16 -3.00 -16.99
C THR A 19 9.57 -1.56 -16.78
N GLY A 20 10.73 -1.19 -17.33
CA GLY A 20 11.14 0.21 -17.53
C GLY A 20 10.22 0.93 -18.53
N ILE A 21 8.91 0.98 -18.28
CA ILE A 21 7.92 1.51 -19.21
C ILE A 21 6.88 2.32 -18.41
N MET A 22 7.08 3.64 -18.40
CA MET A 22 6.09 4.72 -18.17
C MET A 22 5.05 4.54 -17.05
N GLY A 23 5.29 5.17 -15.89
CA GLY A 23 4.25 5.41 -14.86
C GLY A 23 4.72 5.02 -13.46
N ALA A 24 4.67 5.97 -12.51
CA ALA A 24 4.90 5.87 -11.05
C ALA A 24 5.66 4.64 -10.47
N SER A 25 6.76 4.87 -9.74
CA SER A 25 7.46 3.83 -8.97
C SER A 25 6.50 3.04 -8.06
N PRO A 26 6.73 1.74 -7.76
CA PRO A 26 5.86 0.93 -6.88
C PRO A 26 5.57 1.59 -5.53
N HIS A 27 6.57 2.26 -4.95
CA HIS A 27 6.42 3.02 -3.71
C HIS A 27 5.33 4.11 -3.83
N LYS A 28 5.36 4.87 -4.91
CA LYS A 28 4.36 5.89 -5.25
C LYS A 28 2.99 5.30 -5.56
N LEU A 29 2.92 4.12 -6.17
CA LEU A 29 1.63 3.45 -6.42
C LEU A 29 0.92 3.09 -5.12
N ILE A 30 1.64 2.56 -4.12
CA ILE A 30 1.07 2.27 -2.79
C ILE A 30 0.61 3.57 -2.11
N ALA A 31 1.38 4.66 -2.19
CA ALA A 31 0.96 5.96 -1.66
C ALA A 31 -0.37 6.45 -2.30
N LEU A 32 -0.52 6.32 -3.61
CA LEU A 32 -1.76 6.67 -4.32
C LEU A 32 -2.95 5.78 -3.91
N LEU A 33 -2.71 4.52 -3.53
CA LEU A 33 -3.75 3.65 -3.00
C LEU A 33 -4.22 4.13 -1.62
N TYR A 34 -3.31 4.50 -0.71
CA TYR A 34 -3.69 5.10 0.57
C TYR A 34 -4.53 6.36 0.37
N GLU A 35 -4.04 7.30 -0.44
CA GLU A 35 -4.75 8.53 -0.76
C GLU A 35 -6.13 8.24 -1.37
N GLY A 36 -6.22 7.27 -2.29
CA GLY A 36 -7.45 6.85 -2.94
C GLY A 36 -8.47 6.23 -1.98
N ALA A 37 -8.02 5.39 -1.04
CA ALA A 37 -8.88 4.81 0.00
C ALA A 37 -9.44 5.89 0.92
N ARG A 38 -8.58 6.79 1.40
CA ARG A 38 -8.97 7.91 2.27
C ARG A 38 -9.94 8.87 1.59
N LYS A 39 -9.71 9.22 0.32
CA LYS A 39 -10.65 10.01 -0.49
C LYS A 39 -12.01 9.33 -0.61
N ALA A 40 -12.05 8.01 -0.81
CA ALA A 40 -13.30 7.27 -0.85
C ALA A 40 -14.03 7.28 0.51
N ILE A 41 -13.30 7.19 1.62
CA ILE A 41 -13.88 7.33 2.97
C ILE A 41 -14.43 8.75 3.19
N ALA A 42 -13.71 9.79 2.77
CA ALA A 42 -14.20 11.17 2.86
C ALA A 42 -15.50 11.37 2.06
N GLN A 43 -15.60 10.78 0.86
CA GLN A 43 -16.84 10.78 0.07
C GLN A 43 -17.98 10.02 0.77
N ALA A 44 -17.68 8.87 1.38
CA ALA A 44 -18.67 8.13 2.16
C ALA A 44 -19.23 8.94 3.34
N ARG A 45 -18.36 9.69 4.04
CA ARG A 45 -18.77 10.58 5.13
C ARG A 45 -19.68 11.70 4.65
N LEU A 46 -19.33 12.34 3.53
CA LEU A 46 -20.18 13.36 2.91
C LEU A 46 -21.57 12.81 2.55
N HIS A 47 -21.62 11.65 1.92
CA HIS A 47 -22.88 11.00 1.56
C HIS A 47 -23.69 10.57 2.79
N LEU A 48 -23.03 10.13 3.87
CA LEU A 48 -23.68 9.81 5.14
C LEU A 48 -24.35 11.05 5.75
N GLN A 49 -23.66 12.18 5.79
CA GLN A 49 -24.19 13.45 6.30
C GLN A 49 -25.37 13.98 5.47
N MET A 50 -25.35 13.72 4.15
CA MET A 50 -26.44 14.09 3.23
C MET A 50 -27.61 13.09 3.22
N GLY A 51 -27.50 11.94 3.89
CA GLY A 51 -28.52 10.87 3.84
C GLY A 51 -28.52 10.04 2.54
N ASN A 52 -27.49 10.16 1.71
CA ASN A 52 -27.38 9.51 0.40
C ASN A 52 -26.91 8.05 0.53
N VAL A 53 -27.84 7.12 0.78
CA VAL A 53 -27.53 5.70 1.07
C VAL A 53 -26.80 4.98 -0.05
N GLY A 54 -27.28 5.09 -1.31
CA GLY A 54 -26.66 4.42 -2.46
C GLY A 54 -25.21 4.89 -2.70
N PRO A 55 -24.99 6.20 -2.93
CA PRO A 55 -23.66 6.76 -3.09
C PRO A 55 -22.72 6.51 -1.90
N ARG A 56 -23.23 6.48 -0.66
CA ARG A 56 -22.46 6.08 0.52
C ARG A 56 -21.95 4.65 0.37
N GLY A 57 -22.82 3.71 0.00
CA GLY A 57 -22.45 2.31 -0.20
C GLY A 57 -21.39 2.14 -1.29
N GLU A 58 -21.52 2.87 -2.39
CA GLU A 58 -20.54 2.87 -3.49
C GLU A 58 -19.16 3.37 -3.04
N ALA A 59 -19.13 4.49 -2.30
CA ALA A 59 -17.90 5.07 -1.77
C ALA A 59 -17.21 4.15 -0.75
N ILE A 60 -17.98 3.55 0.17
CA ILE A 60 -17.45 2.56 1.13
C ILE A 60 -16.94 1.32 0.40
N GLY A 61 -17.70 0.79 -0.56
CA GLY A 61 -17.28 -0.35 -1.38
C GLY A 61 -16.00 -0.07 -2.17
N LYS A 62 -15.81 1.17 -2.63
CA LYS A 62 -14.55 1.61 -3.26
C LYS A 62 -13.39 1.60 -2.27
N ALA A 63 -13.56 2.13 -1.06
CA ALA A 63 -12.53 2.10 -0.03
C ALA A 63 -12.12 0.66 0.31
N ILE A 64 -13.10 -0.24 0.50
CA ILE A 64 -12.86 -1.66 0.77
C ILE A 64 -12.06 -2.32 -0.36
N ARG A 65 -12.46 -2.12 -1.63
CA ARG A 65 -11.72 -2.69 -2.77
C ARG A 65 -10.27 -2.23 -2.83
N ILE A 66 -9.98 -0.96 -2.49
CA ILE A 66 -8.61 -0.46 -2.47
C ILE A 66 -7.82 -1.12 -1.34
N VAL A 67 -8.41 -1.27 -0.15
CA VAL A 67 -7.75 -1.91 1.00
C VAL A 67 -7.49 -3.39 0.75
N GLU A 68 -8.50 -4.16 0.33
CA GLU A 68 -8.36 -5.60 0.10
C GLU A 68 -7.54 -5.89 -1.16
N SER A 69 -7.98 -5.38 -2.31
CA SER A 69 -7.39 -5.76 -3.60
C SER A 69 -6.14 -4.96 -3.96
N GLY A 70 -5.99 -3.75 -3.43
CA GLY A 70 -4.85 -2.88 -3.71
C GLY A 70 -3.72 -3.03 -2.70
N LEU A 71 -4.02 -2.96 -1.41
CA LEU A 71 -3.00 -2.94 -0.34
C LEU A 71 -2.73 -4.34 0.23
N GLN A 72 -3.77 -5.07 0.60
CA GLN A 72 -3.63 -6.35 1.28
C GLN A 72 -3.08 -7.44 0.36
N LEU A 73 -3.59 -7.55 -0.88
CA LEU A 73 -3.05 -8.48 -1.88
C LEU A 73 -1.62 -8.13 -2.34
N ALA A 74 -1.17 -6.89 -2.14
CA ALA A 74 0.20 -6.48 -2.44
C ALA A 74 1.21 -6.91 -1.35
N LEU A 75 0.74 -7.43 -0.20
CA LEU A 75 1.62 -7.91 0.85
C LEU A 75 2.25 -9.26 0.48
N ASN A 76 3.57 -9.33 0.51
CA ASN A 76 4.27 -10.61 0.52
C ASN A 76 4.43 -11.10 1.97
N VAL A 77 3.52 -11.95 2.43
CA VAL A 77 3.51 -12.47 3.81
C VAL A 77 4.72 -13.37 4.09
N GLU A 78 5.19 -14.13 3.10
CA GLU A 78 6.34 -15.04 3.26
C GLU A 78 7.63 -14.26 3.48
N ALA A 79 7.85 -13.20 2.69
CA ALA A 79 9.06 -12.39 2.78
C ALA A 79 8.98 -11.30 3.86
N GLY A 80 7.78 -10.81 4.18
CA GLY A 80 7.55 -9.76 5.17
C GLY A 80 7.37 -10.28 6.60
N GLY A 81 7.24 -11.60 6.79
CA GLY A 81 7.16 -12.24 8.10
C GLY A 81 6.09 -11.64 9.00
N GLU A 82 6.45 -11.39 10.26
CA GLU A 82 5.53 -10.89 11.28
C GLU A 82 4.90 -9.53 10.93
N ILE A 83 5.66 -8.63 10.28
CA ILE A 83 5.16 -7.30 9.92
C ILE A 83 4.05 -7.42 8.87
N ALA A 84 4.25 -8.23 7.83
CA ALA A 84 3.23 -8.45 6.81
C ALA A 84 1.99 -9.14 7.39
N GLN A 85 2.14 -10.06 8.35
CA GLN A 85 1.00 -10.67 9.04
C GLN A 85 0.21 -9.64 9.86
N ARG A 86 0.90 -8.77 10.60
CA ARG A 86 0.27 -7.69 11.38
C ARG A 86 -0.46 -6.70 10.48
N LEU A 87 0.14 -6.30 9.35
CA LEU A 87 -0.51 -5.43 8.35
C LEU A 87 -1.73 -6.10 7.72
N ASN A 88 -1.63 -7.39 7.36
CA ASN A 88 -2.75 -8.15 6.82
C ASN A 88 -3.93 -8.21 7.81
N ALA A 89 -3.64 -8.42 9.10
CA ALA A 89 -4.65 -8.37 10.15
C ALA A 89 -5.28 -6.97 10.30
N LEU A 90 -4.46 -5.91 10.20
CA LEU A 90 -4.92 -4.52 10.26
C LEU A 90 -5.86 -4.18 9.09
N TYR A 91 -5.49 -4.56 7.85
CA TYR A 91 -6.34 -4.35 6.68
C TYR A 91 -7.65 -5.13 6.77
N SER A 92 -7.60 -6.37 7.25
CA SER A 92 -8.81 -7.17 7.51
C SER A 92 -9.72 -6.51 8.56
N TYR A 93 -9.14 -5.88 9.59
CA TYR A 93 -9.89 -5.11 10.57
C TYR A 93 -10.57 -3.89 9.92
N MET A 94 -9.82 -3.08 9.17
CA MET A 94 -10.35 -1.90 8.49
C MET A 94 -11.51 -2.25 7.55
N THR A 95 -11.39 -3.31 6.76
CA THR A 95 -12.46 -3.75 5.86
C THR A 95 -13.74 -4.10 6.62
N ARG A 96 -13.64 -4.91 7.68
CA ARG A 96 -14.81 -5.24 8.52
C ARG A 96 -15.42 -3.97 9.12
N ARG A 97 -14.58 -3.05 9.59
CA ARG A 97 -15.01 -1.79 10.20
C ARG A 97 -15.74 -0.88 9.20
N LEU A 98 -15.28 -0.83 7.95
CA LEU A 98 -15.95 -0.10 6.87
C LEU A 98 -17.33 -0.70 6.52
N LEU A 99 -17.44 -2.03 6.50
CA LEU A 99 -18.72 -2.72 6.32
C LEU A 99 -19.69 -2.42 7.47
N GLU A 100 -19.23 -2.52 8.72
CA GLU A 100 -20.00 -2.16 9.91
C GLU A 100 -20.46 -0.70 9.86
N ALA A 101 -19.57 0.22 9.48
CA ALA A 101 -19.88 1.64 9.34
C ALA A 101 -21.03 1.89 8.36
N ASN A 102 -21.10 1.13 7.26
CA ASN A 102 -22.17 1.25 6.28
C ASN A 102 -23.52 0.77 6.84
N ILE A 103 -23.51 -0.36 7.54
CA ILE A 103 -24.71 -0.98 8.13
C ILE A 103 -25.25 -0.11 9.27
N GLN A 104 -24.37 0.34 10.15
CA GLN A 104 -24.73 1.11 11.36
C GLN A 104 -24.81 2.62 11.11
N GLN A 105 -24.50 3.08 9.89
CA GLN A 105 -24.45 4.49 9.55
C GLN A 105 -23.52 5.29 10.49
N SER A 106 -22.37 4.70 10.84
CA SER A 106 -21.48 5.26 11.85
C SER A 106 -20.36 6.08 11.21
N GLU A 107 -20.44 7.41 11.32
CA GLU A 107 -19.35 8.29 10.90
C GLU A 107 -18.06 8.07 11.72
N SER A 108 -18.19 7.77 13.02
CA SER A 108 -17.02 7.53 13.88
C SER A 108 -16.19 6.34 13.41
N MET A 109 -16.82 5.27 12.90
CA MET A 109 -16.11 4.13 12.32
C MET A 109 -15.37 4.51 11.02
N LEU A 110 -15.96 5.39 10.20
CA LEU A 110 -15.29 5.91 9.00
C LEU A 110 -14.07 6.77 9.38
N VAL A 111 -14.20 7.62 10.40
CA VAL A 111 -13.09 8.45 10.92
C VAL A 111 -11.97 7.59 11.48
N GLU A 112 -12.31 6.52 12.22
CA GLU A 112 -11.34 5.58 12.78
C GLU A 112 -10.49 4.94 11.67
N VAL A 113 -11.13 4.42 10.62
CA VAL A 113 -10.41 3.78 9.51
C VAL A 113 -9.59 4.79 8.71
N ASP A 114 -10.10 6.00 8.48
CA ASP A 114 -9.32 7.07 7.84
C ASP A 114 -8.05 7.40 8.64
N GLY A 115 -8.14 7.47 9.97
CA GLY A 115 -6.98 7.73 10.84
C GLY A 115 -5.94 6.61 10.80
N LEU A 116 -6.37 5.34 10.77
CA LEU A 116 -5.47 4.21 10.61
C LEU A 116 -4.76 4.24 9.24
N LEU A 117 -5.49 4.51 8.16
CA LEU A 117 -4.91 4.66 6.83
C LEU A 117 -3.95 5.85 6.74
N ALA A 118 -4.28 6.98 7.37
CA ALA A 118 -3.40 8.15 7.43
C ALA A 118 -2.08 7.83 8.13
N THR A 119 -2.13 7.11 9.26
CA THR A 119 -0.92 6.71 9.99
C THR A 119 -0.04 5.80 9.14
N LEU A 120 -0.63 4.85 8.41
CA LEU A 120 0.12 3.97 7.50
C LEU A 120 0.67 4.72 6.29
N GLU A 121 -0.09 5.66 5.73
CA GLU A 121 0.33 6.52 4.63
C GLU A 121 1.54 7.37 5.02
N GLU A 122 1.51 8.01 6.19
CA GLU A 122 2.61 8.79 6.73
C GLU A 122 3.85 7.92 6.96
N ALA A 123 3.70 6.75 7.58
CA ALA A 123 4.79 5.82 7.80
C ALA A 123 5.39 5.32 6.46
N TRP A 124 4.56 5.09 5.44
CA TRP A 124 5.00 4.69 4.12
C TRP A 124 5.75 5.82 3.41
N LEU A 125 5.23 7.05 3.41
CA LEU A 125 5.92 8.19 2.82
C LEU A 125 7.26 8.49 3.52
N GLY A 126 7.34 8.22 4.82
CA GLY A 126 8.55 8.41 5.62
C GLY A 126 9.76 7.60 5.17
N ILE A 127 9.56 6.47 4.49
CA ILE A 127 10.65 5.62 3.97
C ILE A 127 11.05 5.92 2.51
N ALA A 128 10.45 6.95 1.90
CA ALA A 128 10.74 7.31 0.51
C ALA A 128 12.23 7.64 0.26
N PRO A 129 12.93 8.42 1.12
CA PRO A 129 14.34 8.75 0.91
C PRO A 129 15.24 7.50 0.87
N GLU A 130 15.00 6.54 1.75
CA GLU A 130 15.76 5.28 1.81
C GLU A 130 15.51 4.44 0.57
N VAL A 131 14.26 4.33 0.11
CA VAL A 131 13.91 3.61 -1.12
C VAL A 131 14.60 4.23 -2.34
N GLU A 132 14.64 5.56 -2.44
CA GLU A 132 15.33 6.26 -3.51
C GLU A 132 16.84 6.02 -3.48
N GLN A 133 17.46 6.09 -2.28
CA GLN A 133 18.89 5.80 -2.10
C GLN A 133 19.24 4.37 -2.50
N MET A 134 18.45 3.37 -2.07
CA MET A 134 18.64 1.97 -2.44
C MET A 134 18.51 1.76 -3.95
N ALA A 135 17.54 2.42 -4.60
CA ALA A 135 17.37 2.35 -6.05
C ALA A 135 18.56 2.98 -6.81
N GLN A 136 19.13 4.08 -6.30
CA GLN A 136 20.30 4.73 -6.88
C GLN A 136 21.56 3.86 -6.75
N GLN A 137 21.78 3.24 -5.58
CA GLN A 137 22.91 2.33 -5.34
C GLN A 137 22.86 1.11 -6.25
N GLN A 138 21.68 0.52 -6.46
CA GLN A 138 21.50 -0.60 -7.39
C GLN A 138 21.78 -0.21 -8.85
N ARG A 139 21.40 1.00 -9.26
CA ARG A 139 21.69 1.53 -10.61
C ARG A 139 23.18 1.80 -10.83
N ALA A 140 23.88 2.29 -9.81
CA ALA A 140 25.33 2.54 -9.88
C ALA A 140 26.17 1.25 -9.89
N SER A 141 25.58 0.11 -9.50
CA SER A 141 26.23 -1.20 -9.43
C SER A 141 26.01 -2.08 -10.68
N GLY A 142 25.30 -1.58 -11.71
CA GLY A 142 25.08 -2.28 -12.98
C GLY A 142 26.39 -2.49 -13.76
N PRO A 143 26.49 -3.54 -14.59
CA PRO A 143 27.78 -4.09 -15.00
C PRO A 143 28.59 -3.04 -15.73
N SER A 144 29.79 -2.76 -15.21
CA SER A 144 30.87 -2.18 -15.99
C SER A 144 31.02 -3.05 -17.24
N SER A 145 30.49 -2.59 -18.38
CA SER A 145 30.89 -3.09 -19.68
C SER A 145 32.40 -2.95 -19.74
N GLY A 146 33.10 -4.06 -19.49
CA GLY A 146 34.50 -4.20 -19.81
C GLY A 146 34.62 -4.00 -21.32
N SER A 147 34.93 -2.77 -21.70
CA SER A 147 35.35 -2.39 -23.04
C SER A 147 36.58 -3.21 -23.42
N LEU A 148 36.48 -3.89 -24.57
CA LEU A 148 37.52 -4.03 -25.59
C LEU A 148 38.95 -4.23 -25.07
N THR A 149 39.51 -5.45 -25.19
CA THR A 149 40.92 -5.57 -25.59
C THR A 149 41.19 -6.90 -26.32
N ARG A 150 41.42 -6.76 -27.63
CA ARG A 150 42.28 -7.53 -28.55
C ARG A 150 41.96 -8.99 -28.87
#